data_AF-A0AAF1KIZ1-F1
#
_entry.id   AF-A0AAF1KIZ1-F1
#
_cell.length_a   1.000
_cell.length_b   1.000
_cell.length_c   1.000
_cell.angle_alpha   90.00
_cell.angle_beta   90.00
_cell.angle_gamma   90.00
#
_symmetry.space_group_name_H-M   'P 1'
#
loop_
_entity.id
_entity.type
_entity.pdbx_description
1 polymer ?
#
loop_
_entity_poly.entity_id
_entity_poly.type
_entity_poly.pdbx_seq_one_letter_code
_entity_poly.pdbx_strand_id
1 'polypeptide(L)'
;MPLYIFGTGGHIYEEPSLFIAVVAWPELLLRDDTAFDHHHACLVAYMLRAQADIEPTWASRPHFLKPCYLFPSRIEIFQSMTKTLARFGQAMTCALIARPFVAARLFSDPPPLPPGLERTSLNAVMNYVLGTRTDQPNFEQKVFRRHKPVLHLALALDQWLLRQRTPLEVIFLGHGLPWLVNQAQQLEGPVSTLQQFRVDPAGQIQIRLRELVSTGVPSEDTSKKA
;
A
#
# COMPACT_ATOMS: atom_id res chain seq x y z
N MET A 1 12.13 8.53 -0.93
CA MET A 1 11.35 9.60 -0.26
C MET A 1 10.46 8.99 0.82
N PRO A 2 10.59 9.35 2.12
CA PRO A 2 9.74 8.83 3.19
C PRO A 2 8.41 9.60 3.31
N LEU A 3 7.30 8.88 3.19
CA LEU A 3 5.96 9.28 3.58
C LEU A 3 5.67 8.78 4.99
N TYR A 4 5.08 9.64 5.82
CA TYR A 4 4.72 9.31 7.19
C TYR A 4 3.22 9.09 7.32
N ILE A 5 2.84 7.96 7.90
CA ILE A 5 1.47 7.63 8.29
C ILE A 5 1.31 7.90 9.79
N PHE A 6 0.17 8.46 10.17
CA PHE A 6 -0.04 9.04 11.49
C PHE A 6 -0.46 8.05 12.58
N GLY A 7 -0.84 6.80 12.37
CA GLY A 7 -1.18 5.86 13.44
C GLY A 7 -2.43 6.20 14.28
N THR A 8 -2.67 7.46 14.65
CA THR A 8 -3.76 7.89 15.57
C THR A 8 -4.22 9.36 15.39
N GLY A 9 -3.79 10.09 14.35
CA GLY A 9 -4.08 11.55 14.20
C GLY A 9 -4.94 11.96 13.00
N GLY A 10 -4.98 11.15 11.95
CA GLY A 10 -5.83 11.36 10.77
C GLY A 10 -7.19 10.69 10.91
N HIS A 11 -8.12 10.98 10.00
CA HIS A 11 -9.35 10.20 9.93
C HIS A 11 -9.02 8.72 9.65
N ILE A 12 -9.74 7.76 10.24
CA ILE A 12 -9.47 6.31 10.15
C ILE A 12 -9.34 5.75 8.71
N TYR A 13 -9.81 6.52 7.73
CA TYR A 13 -9.82 6.19 6.31
C TYR A 13 -8.69 6.85 5.52
N GLU A 14 -8.02 7.87 6.07
CA GLU A 14 -7.01 8.62 5.35
C GLU A 14 -5.75 7.77 5.11
N GLU A 15 -5.31 7.07 6.14
CA GLU A 15 -4.07 6.28 6.12
C GLU A 15 -4.18 5.02 5.25
N PRO A 16 -5.26 4.21 5.35
CA PRO A 16 -5.44 3.09 4.44
C PRO A 16 -5.60 3.53 2.99
N SER A 17 -6.34 4.63 2.75
CA SER A 17 -6.46 5.21 1.41
C SER A 17 -5.11 5.66 0.87
N LEU A 18 -4.28 6.26 1.70
CA LEU A 18 -2.96 6.72 1.29
C LEU A 18 -2.09 5.53 0.88
N PHE A 19 -2.07 4.47 1.69
CA PHE A 19 -1.33 3.25 1.35
C PHE A 19 -1.75 2.70 -0.02
N ILE A 20 -3.07 2.60 -0.27
CA ILE A 20 -3.62 2.10 -1.54
C ILE A 20 -3.27 3.04 -2.70
N ALA A 21 -3.42 4.35 -2.51
CA ALA A 21 -3.07 5.36 -3.51
C ALA A 21 -1.59 5.30 -3.89
N VAL A 22 -0.69 5.20 -2.91
CA VAL A 22 0.76 5.06 -3.11
C VAL A 22 1.08 3.80 -3.92
N VAL A 23 0.48 2.67 -3.56
CA VAL A 23 0.70 1.39 -4.26
C VAL A 23 0.18 1.45 -5.70
N ALA A 24 -0.96 2.10 -5.93
CA ALA A 24 -1.58 2.19 -7.26
C ALA A 24 -0.92 3.23 -8.17
N TRP A 25 -0.47 4.36 -7.63
CA TRP A 25 -0.01 5.54 -8.37
C TRP A 25 1.37 6.05 -7.94
N PRO A 26 2.40 5.18 -7.84
CA PRO A 26 3.73 5.59 -7.38
C PRO A 26 4.37 6.68 -8.24
N GLU A 27 4.10 6.69 -9.54
CA GLU A 27 4.66 7.68 -10.46
C GLU A 27 4.05 9.08 -10.30
N LEU A 28 2.79 9.17 -9.87
CA LEU A 28 2.14 10.46 -9.64
C LEU A 28 2.72 11.09 -8.37
N LEU A 29 2.90 10.28 -7.33
CA LEU A 29 3.54 10.71 -6.09
C LEU A 29 4.99 11.19 -6.32
N LEU A 30 5.80 10.43 -7.08
CA LEU A 30 7.20 10.79 -7.33
C LEU A 30 7.36 12.08 -8.16
N ARG A 31 6.33 12.47 -8.89
CA ARG A 31 6.31 13.69 -9.71
C ARG A 31 5.69 14.88 -9.00
N ASP A 32 5.21 14.70 -7.77
CA ASP A 32 4.41 15.69 -7.04
C ASP A 32 3.20 16.16 -7.87
N ASP A 33 2.53 15.20 -8.52
CA ASP A 33 1.40 15.46 -9.42
C ASP A 33 0.10 15.58 -8.61
N THR A 34 -0.64 16.68 -8.80
CA THR A 34 -1.90 16.96 -8.11
C THR A 34 -2.98 15.91 -8.39
N ALA A 35 -2.85 15.13 -9.46
CA ALA A 35 -3.69 13.97 -9.72
C ALA A 35 -3.58 12.90 -8.61
N PHE A 36 -2.42 12.77 -7.96
CA PHE A 36 -2.26 11.88 -6.80
C PHE A 36 -3.21 12.25 -5.67
N ASP A 37 -3.22 13.53 -5.27
CA ASP A 37 -4.09 14.04 -4.21
C ASP A 37 -5.57 13.88 -4.56
N HIS A 38 -5.93 14.08 -5.84
CA HIS A 38 -7.29 13.84 -6.30
C HIS A 38 -7.68 12.36 -6.16
N HIS A 39 -6.81 11.42 -6.59
CA HIS A 39 -7.07 9.99 -6.44
C HIS A 39 -7.15 9.55 -4.97
N HIS A 40 -6.28 10.07 -4.11
CA HIS A 40 -6.33 9.85 -2.66
C HIS A 40 -7.62 10.40 -2.05
N ALA A 41 -8.00 11.63 -2.37
CA ALA A 41 -9.24 12.22 -1.88
C ALA A 41 -10.48 11.44 -2.32
N CYS A 42 -10.50 10.93 -3.55
CA CYS A 42 -11.58 10.07 -4.05
C CYS A 42 -11.68 8.74 -3.29
N LEU A 43 -10.55 8.12 -2.94
CA LEU A 43 -10.52 6.90 -2.12
C LEU A 43 -11.09 7.17 -0.72
N VAL A 44 -10.66 8.26 -0.08
CA VAL A 44 -11.18 8.63 1.24
C VAL A 44 -12.68 8.90 1.15
N ALA A 45 -13.12 9.67 0.15
CA ALA A 45 -14.54 9.97 -0.08
C ALA A 45 -15.38 8.70 -0.34
N TYR A 46 -14.83 7.73 -1.07
CA TYR A 46 -15.47 6.43 -1.28
C TYR A 46 -15.69 5.70 0.03
N MET A 47 -14.66 5.60 0.88
CA MET A 47 -14.75 4.86 2.14
C MET A 47 -15.66 5.56 3.16
N LEU A 48 -15.64 6.90 3.22
CA LEU A 48 -16.58 7.67 4.04
C LEU A 48 -18.03 7.38 3.62
N ARG A 49 -18.32 7.30 2.32
CA ARG A 49 -19.66 6.98 1.81
C ARG A 49 -20.05 5.53 2.07
N ALA A 50 -19.13 4.59 1.84
CA ALA A 50 -19.36 3.19 2.17
C ALA A 50 -19.68 3.00 3.66
N GLN A 51 -18.97 3.71 4.54
CA GLN A 51 -19.29 3.69 5.98
C GLN A 51 -20.66 4.28 6.27
N ALA A 52 -21.01 5.43 5.67
CA ALA A 52 -22.32 6.03 5.84
C ALA A 52 -23.46 5.13 5.35
N ASP A 53 -23.22 4.35 4.29
CA ASP A 53 -24.19 3.39 3.75
C ASP A 53 -24.35 2.17 4.69
N ILE A 54 -23.29 1.74 5.38
CA ILE A 54 -23.31 0.63 6.35
C ILE A 54 -23.92 1.06 7.70
N GLU A 55 -23.51 2.22 8.22
CA GLU A 55 -23.97 2.78 9.50
C GLU A 55 -24.53 4.19 9.28
N PRO A 56 -25.82 4.35 8.94
CA PRO A 56 -26.39 5.68 8.68
C PRO A 56 -26.29 6.65 9.85
N THR A 57 -26.30 6.13 11.09
CA THR A 57 -26.12 6.94 12.31
C THR A 57 -24.70 7.47 12.46
N TRP A 58 -23.70 6.85 11.82
CA TRP A 58 -22.33 7.37 11.76
C TRP A 58 -22.31 8.71 11.02
N ALA A 59 -23.05 8.85 9.92
CA ALA A 59 -23.10 10.09 9.13
C ALA A 59 -23.68 11.28 9.90
N SER A 60 -24.45 11.03 10.97
CA SER A 60 -25.03 12.07 11.83
C SER A 60 -24.10 12.54 12.96
N ARG A 61 -22.97 11.86 13.17
CA ARG A 61 -21.98 12.24 14.21
C ARG A 61 -21.04 13.34 13.67
N PRO A 62 -20.51 14.21 14.53
CA PRO A 62 -19.45 15.14 14.12
C PRO A 62 -18.18 14.40 13.69
N HIS A 63 -17.64 14.77 12.52
CA HIS A 63 -16.38 14.21 11.99
C HIS A 63 -15.38 15.31 11.68
N PHE A 64 -14.12 15.08 12.02
CA PHE A 64 -13.01 15.95 11.61
C PHE A 64 -12.48 15.46 10.27
N LEU A 65 -12.86 16.16 9.19
CA LEU A 65 -12.51 15.80 7.82
C LEU A 65 -11.83 16.98 7.11
N LYS A 66 -10.88 16.67 6.24
CA LYS A 66 -10.37 17.69 5.31
C LYS A 66 -11.46 18.02 4.29
N PRO A 67 -11.67 19.31 3.95
CA PRO A 67 -12.72 19.70 3.01
C PRO A 67 -12.62 18.99 1.64
N CYS A 68 -11.40 18.70 1.17
CA CYS A 68 -11.17 18.02 -0.11
C CYS A 68 -11.83 16.63 -0.23
N TYR A 69 -12.20 15.98 0.87
CA TYR A 69 -12.90 14.69 0.84
C TYR A 69 -14.41 14.79 0.59
N LEU A 70 -14.98 15.99 0.70
CA LEU A 70 -16.43 16.20 0.55
C LEU A 70 -16.83 16.60 -0.87
N PHE A 71 -15.92 17.25 -1.61
CA PHE A 71 -16.20 17.81 -2.93
C PHE A 71 -16.24 16.83 -4.11
N PRO A 72 -15.54 15.66 -4.10
CA PRO A 72 -15.61 14.74 -5.23
C PRO A 72 -17.04 14.25 -5.50
N SER A 73 -17.48 14.39 -6.75
CA SER A 73 -18.78 13.89 -7.20
C SER A 73 -18.82 12.35 -7.20
N ARG A 74 -20.02 11.75 -7.21
CA ARG A 74 -20.17 10.28 -7.30
C ARG A 74 -19.49 9.71 -8.55
N ILE A 75 -19.54 10.44 -9.67
CA ILE A 75 -18.96 10.02 -10.96
C ILE A 75 -17.44 10.02 -10.87
N GLU A 76 -16.83 11.09 -10.35
CA GLU A 76 -15.38 11.19 -10.18
C GLU A 76 -14.85 10.10 -9.25
N ILE A 77 -15.54 9.87 -8.12
CA ILE A 77 -15.18 8.80 -7.19
C ILE A 77 -15.21 7.45 -7.90
N PHE A 78 -16.29 7.12 -8.60
CA PHE A 78 -16.40 5.83 -9.30
C PHE A 78 -15.31 5.63 -10.36
N GLN A 79 -15.05 6.66 -11.18
CA GLN A 79 -14.01 6.61 -12.21
C GLN A 79 -12.61 6.47 -11.60
N SER A 80 -12.32 7.23 -10.55
CA SER A 80 -11.06 7.19 -9.82
C SER A 80 -10.84 5.84 -9.14
N MET A 81 -11.87 5.30 -8.48
CA MET A 81 -11.84 3.99 -7.84
C MET A 81 -11.59 2.87 -8.85
N THR A 82 -12.29 2.89 -9.98
CA THR A 82 -12.12 1.87 -11.03
C THR A 82 -10.67 1.83 -11.54
N LYS A 83 -10.10 3.00 -11.83
CA LYS A 83 -8.70 3.11 -12.28
C LYS A 83 -7.72 2.71 -11.18
N THR A 84 -7.96 3.14 -9.94
CA THR A 84 -7.10 2.84 -8.80
C THR A 84 -7.08 1.34 -8.52
N LEU A 85 -8.24 0.68 -8.47
CA LEU A 85 -8.33 -0.76 -8.22
C LEU A 85 -7.67 -1.57 -9.33
N ALA A 86 -7.83 -1.18 -10.60
CA ALA A 86 -7.16 -1.83 -11.72
C ALA A 86 -5.63 -1.77 -11.57
N ARG A 87 -5.10 -0.62 -11.15
CA ARG A 87 -3.66 -0.41 -10.96
C ARG A 87 -3.12 -1.03 -9.68
N PHE A 88 -3.90 -1.01 -8.62
CA PHE A 88 -3.60 -1.75 -7.41
C PHE A 88 -3.50 -3.25 -7.71
N GLY A 89 -4.43 -3.80 -8.49
CA GLY A 89 -4.36 -5.18 -9.00
C GLY A 89 -3.08 -5.44 -9.80
N GLN A 90 -2.64 -4.50 -10.63
CA GLN A 90 -1.35 -4.60 -11.33
C GLN A 90 -0.16 -4.64 -10.36
N ALA A 91 -0.17 -3.83 -9.30
CA ALA A 91 0.86 -3.85 -8.26
C ALA A 91 0.90 -5.20 -7.53
N MET A 92 -0.27 -5.79 -7.23
CA MET A 92 -0.38 -7.13 -6.67
C MET A 92 0.19 -8.19 -7.59
N THR A 93 -0.08 -8.11 -8.90
CA THR A 93 0.56 -8.98 -9.89
C THR A 93 2.08 -8.84 -9.89
N CYS A 94 2.61 -7.61 -9.75
CA CYS A 94 4.06 -7.40 -9.62
C CYS A 94 4.62 -8.05 -8.34
N ALA A 95 3.90 -7.98 -7.22
CA ALA A 95 4.29 -8.65 -5.98
C ALA A 95 4.32 -10.17 -6.14
N LEU A 96 3.32 -10.76 -6.79
CA LEU A 96 3.29 -12.20 -7.11
C LEU A 96 4.51 -12.63 -7.91
N ILE A 97 4.90 -11.82 -8.90
CA ILE A 97 6.10 -12.07 -9.72
C ILE A 97 7.39 -11.95 -8.90
N ALA A 98 7.46 -10.97 -7.99
CA ALA A 98 8.65 -10.72 -7.19
C ALA A 98 8.85 -11.72 -6.04
N ARG A 99 7.76 -12.31 -5.54
CA ARG A 99 7.73 -13.21 -4.38
C ARG A 99 8.80 -14.31 -4.41
N PRO A 100 8.96 -15.14 -5.46
CA PRO A 100 9.96 -16.22 -5.45
C PRO A 100 11.40 -15.72 -5.34
N PHE A 101 11.72 -14.57 -5.93
CA PHE A 101 13.06 -13.98 -5.88
C PHE A 101 13.39 -13.45 -4.48
N VAL A 102 12.42 -12.81 -3.83
CA VAL A 102 12.58 -12.28 -2.48
C VAL A 102 12.64 -13.43 -1.46
N ALA A 103 11.82 -14.46 -1.62
CA ALA A 103 11.87 -15.66 -0.78
C ALA A 103 13.23 -16.36 -0.86
N ALA A 104 13.81 -16.51 -2.06
CA ALA A 104 15.15 -17.04 -2.28
C ALA A 104 16.26 -16.25 -1.56
N ARG A 105 16.01 -14.98 -1.22
CA ARG A 105 16.97 -14.13 -0.51
C ARG A 105 16.76 -14.13 1.01
N LEU A 106 15.52 -14.29 1.46
CA LEU A 106 15.14 -14.22 2.87
C LEU A 106 15.32 -15.55 3.61
N PHE A 107 15.17 -16.68 2.92
CA PHE A 107 15.22 -18.00 3.51
C PHE A 107 16.48 -18.75 3.09
N SER A 108 17.15 -19.39 4.05
CA SER A 108 18.30 -20.27 3.79
C SER A 108 17.91 -21.52 2.98
N ASP A 109 16.67 -21.98 3.17
CA ASP A 109 16.02 -23.00 2.36
C ASP A 109 14.70 -22.41 1.84
N PRO A 110 14.69 -21.87 0.61
CA PRO A 110 13.53 -21.17 0.10
C PRO A 110 12.36 -22.10 -0.17
N PRO A 111 11.12 -21.62 0.00
CA PRO A 111 9.94 -22.42 -0.31
C PRO A 111 10.02 -22.90 -1.77
N PRO A 112 9.55 -24.12 -2.05
CA PRO A 112 9.59 -24.68 -3.40
C PRO A 112 8.88 -23.75 -4.37
N LEU A 113 9.40 -23.69 -5.60
CA LEU A 113 8.79 -22.90 -6.66
C LEU A 113 7.36 -23.39 -6.94
N PRO A 114 6.45 -22.50 -7.34
CA PRO A 114 5.10 -22.89 -7.74
C PRO A 114 5.13 -23.97 -8.83
N PRO A 115 4.16 -24.92 -8.85
CA PRO A 115 4.11 -25.96 -9.87
C PRO A 115 4.12 -25.38 -11.28
N GLY A 116 4.99 -25.88 -12.16
CA GLY A 116 5.14 -25.38 -13.54
C GLY A 116 6.19 -24.27 -13.72
N LEU A 117 6.83 -23.81 -12.64
CA LEU A 117 7.98 -22.91 -12.70
C LEU A 117 9.30 -23.69 -12.54
N GLU A 118 10.05 -23.85 -13.62
CA GLU A 118 11.32 -24.60 -13.61
C GLU A 118 12.52 -23.79 -13.10
N ARG A 119 12.43 -22.46 -13.15
CA ARG A 119 13.56 -21.54 -12.87
C ARG A 119 13.08 -20.15 -12.48
N THR A 120 13.83 -19.49 -11.62
CA THR A 120 13.62 -18.08 -11.23
C THR A 120 14.20 -17.13 -12.28
N SER A 121 13.57 -17.06 -13.46
CA SER A 121 13.77 -15.95 -14.41
C SER A 121 12.53 -15.06 -14.43
N LEU A 122 12.72 -13.74 -14.57
CA LEU A 122 11.59 -12.80 -14.52
C LEU A 122 10.52 -13.17 -15.55
N ASN A 123 10.96 -13.53 -16.76
CA ASN A 123 10.07 -13.97 -17.85
C ASN A 123 9.34 -15.27 -17.51
N ALA A 124 10.00 -16.27 -16.93
CA ALA A 124 9.34 -17.52 -16.56
C ALA A 124 8.26 -17.30 -15.49
N VAL A 125 8.55 -16.48 -14.47
CA VAL A 125 7.58 -16.15 -13.43
C VAL A 125 6.44 -15.29 -13.98
N MET A 126 6.75 -14.31 -14.83
CA MET A 126 5.74 -13.52 -15.53
C MET A 126 4.79 -14.40 -16.34
N ASN A 127 5.32 -15.35 -17.10
CA ASN A 127 4.51 -16.25 -17.92
C ASN A 127 3.63 -17.15 -17.07
N TYR A 128 4.14 -17.61 -15.92
CA TYR A 128 3.36 -18.37 -14.96
C TYR A 128 2.22 -17.55 -14.36
N VAL A 129 2.50 -16.34 -13.88
CA VAL A 129 1.51 -15.49 -13.20
C VAL A 129 0.48 -14.91 -14.18
N LEU A 130 0.90 -14.50 -15.38
CA LEU A 130 0.03 -13.88 -16.37
C LEU A 130 -0.65 -14.90 -17.31
N GLY A 131 -0.18 -16.15 -17.31
CA GLY A 131 -0.58 -17.17 -18.28
C GLY A 131 -0.17 -16.82 -19.71
N THR A 132 -0.91 -17.34 -20.68
CA THR A 132 -0.70 -17.12 -22.13
C THR A 132 -1.21 -15.77 -22.65
N ARG A 133 -1.47 -14.79 -21.78
CA ARG A 133 -1.94 -13.46 -22.19
C ARG A 133 -0.90 -12.78 -23.10
N THR A 134 -1.35 -12.24 -24.22
CA THR A 134 -0.55 -11.81 -25.39
C THR A 134 0.34 -10.58 -25.19
N ASP A 135 0.28 -9.90 -24.03
CA ASP A 135 0.94 -8.60 -23.80
C ASP A 135 2.12 -8.64 -22.80
N GLN A 136 2.74 -9.80 -22.61
CA GLN A 136 3.88 -9.96 -21.69
C GLN A 136 5.04 -8.95 -21.94
N PRO A 137 5.47 -8.65 -23.19
CA PRO A 137 6.54 -7.66 -23.42
C PRO A 137 6.15 -6.25 -22.95
N ASN A 138 4.86 -5.92 -23.06
CA ASN A 138 4.33 -4.65 -22.60
C ASN A 138 4.20 -4.60 -21.07
N PHE A 139 3.98 -5.74 -20.41
CA PHE A 139 3.79 -5.79 -18.97
C PHE A 139 5.04 -5.34 -18.21
N GLU A 140 6.22 -5.87 -18.55
CA GLU A 140 7.46 -5.48 -17.85
C GLU A 140 7.70 -3.96 -17.96
N GLN A 141 7.61 -3.44 -19.19
CA GLN A 141 7.92 -2.03 -19.47
C GLN A 141 6.86 -1.06 -18.95
N LYS A 142 5.57 -1.35 -19.16
CA LYS A 142 4.47 -0.42 -18.85
C LYS A 142 3.93 -0.58 -17.43
N VAL A 143 4.00 -1.79 -16.88
CA VAL A 143 3.40 -2.14 -15.58
C VAL A 143 4.48 -2.39 -14.54
N PHE A 144 5.38 -3.34 -14.75
CA PHE A 144 6.32 -3.77 -13.72
C PHE A 144 7.30 -2.65 -13.34
N ARG A 145 7.93 -2.01 -14.33
CA ARG A 145 8.87 -0.89 -14.10
C ARG A 145 8.24 0.25 -13.30
N ARG A 146 6.96 0.54 -13.55
CA ARG A 146 6.20 1.59 -12.87
C ARG A 146 6.02 1.31 -11.38
N HIS A 147 5.83 0.05 -11.00
CA HIS A 147 5.56 -0.35 -9.62
C HIS A 147 6.82 -0.77 -8.84
N LYS A 148 8.00 -0.82 -9.47
CA LYS A 148 9.26 -1.10 -8.76
C LYS A 148 9.47 -0.20 -7.51
N PRO A 149 9.21 1.12 -7.55
CA PRO A 149 9.33 2.01 -6.39
C PRO A 149 8.59 1.56 -5.13
N VAL A 150 7.49 0.84 -5.30
CA VAL A 150 6.55 0.42 -4.23
C VAL A 150 6.46 -1.10 -4.11
N LEU A 151 7.38 -1.85 -4.73
CA LEU A 151 7.30 -3.31 -4.79
C LEU A 151 7.36 -3.96 -3.40
N HIS A 152 8.13 -3.39 -2.47
CA HIS A 152 8.20 -3.81 -1.07
C HIS A 152 6.87 -3.62 -0.32
N LEU A 153 6.12 -2.54 -0.60
CA LEU A 153 4.77 -2.32 -0.06
C LEU A 153 3.78 -3.35 -0.60
N ALA A 154 3.81 -3.59 -1.92
CA ALA A 154 2.94 -4.57 -2.55
C ALA A 154 3.24 -6.01 -2.07
N LEU A 155 4.52 -6.34 -1.85
CA LEU A 155 4.93 -7.63 -1.27
C LEU A 155 4.49 -7.80 0.19
N ALA A 156 4.61 -6.75 1.02
CA ALA A 156 4.13 -6.81 2.40
C ALA A 156 2.62 -7.08 2.45
N LEU A 157 1.86 -6.41 1.58
CA LEU A 157 0.44 -6.62 1.42
C LEU A 157 0.09 -8.03 0.93
N ASP A 158 0.81 -8.51 -0.07
CA ASP A 158 0.66 -9.87 -0.58
C ASP A 158 0.89 -10.93 0.52
N GLN A 159 1.93 -10.76 1.34
CA GLN A 159 2.20 -11.62 2.49
C GLN A 159 1.11 -11.54 3.56
N TRP A 160 0.54 -10.35 3.80
CA TRP A 160 -0.56 -10.17 4.74
C TRP A 160 -1.80 -10.94 4.29
N LEU A 161 -2.19 -10.79 3.01
CA LEU A 161 -3.35 -11.45 2.42
C LEU A 161 -3.22 -12.97 2.47
N LEU A 162 -2.00 -13.50 2.24
CA LEU A 162 -1.72 -14.93 2.39
C LEU A 162 -1.90 -15.43 3.83
N ARG A 163 -1.51 -14.63 4.84
CA ARG A 163 -1.55 -15.03 6.26
C ARG A 163 -2.95 -14.95 6.86
N GLN A 164 -3.69 -13.89 6.55
CA GLN A 164 -4.92 -13.59 7.28
C GLN A 164 -6.17 -14.23 6.68
N ARG A 165 -6.15 -14.66 5.41
CA ARG A 165 -7.37 -15.05 4.65
C ARG A 165 -8.50 -14.01 4.76
N THR A 166 -8.18 -12.78 5.15
CA THR A 166 -9.15 -11.71 5.38
C THR A 166 -9.41 -10.96 4.10
N PRO A 167 -10.65 -10.47 3.88
CA PRO A 167 -10.97 -9.61 2.76
C PRO A 167 -10.12 -8.34 2.76
N LEU A 168 -9.88 -7.76 1.58
CA LEU A 168 -9.24 -6.45 1.42
C LEU A 168 -9.95 -5.36 2.25
N GLU A 169 -11.26 -5.51 2.50
CA GLU A 169 -12.09 -4.66 3.37
C GLU A 169 -11.47 -4.42 4.75
N VAL A 170 -10.78 -5.41 5.33
CA VAL A 170 -10.14 -5.26 6.64
C VAL A 170 -8.93 -4.31 6.58
N ILE A 171 -8.23 -4.22 5.45
CA ILE A 171 -7.18 -3.21 5.23
C ILE A 171 -7.79 -1.82 5.09
N PHE A 172 -8.92 -1.70 4.38
CA PHE A 172 -9.63 -0.44 4.22
C PHE A 172 -10.10 0.16 5.56
N LEU A 173 -10.29 -0.68 6.58
CA LEU A 173 -10.60 -0.27 7.96
C LEU A 173 -9.36 0.06 8.81
N GLY A 174 -8.15 -0.03 8.25
CA GLY A 174 -6.89 0.29 8.93
C GLY A 174 -6.37 -0.79 9.88
N HIS A 175 -7.13 -1.86 10.10
CA HIS A 175 -6.71 -3.00 10.91
C HIS A 175 -5.58 -3.75 10.20
N GLY A 176 -4.35 -3.57 10.69
CA GLY A 176 -3.15 -4.20 10.13
C GLY A 176 -2.20 -3.26 9.40
N LEU A 177 -2.55 -1.98 9.24
CA LEU A 177 -1.67 -0.99 8.62
C LEU A 177 -0.30 -0.87 9.33
N PRO A 178 -0.20 -0.86 10.67
CA PRO A 178 1.11 -0.86 11.35
C PRO A 178 1.96 -2.08 11.02
N TRP A 179 1.33 -3.26 10.95
CA TRP A 179 2.01 -4.50 10.56
C TRP A 179 2.50 -4.41 9.11
N LEU A 180 1.64 -3.94 8.20
CA LEU A 180 1.97 -3.79 6.77
C LEU A 180 3.16 -2.85 6.58
N VAL A 181 3.16 -1.71 7.26
CA VAL A 181 4.25 -0.74 7.18
C VAL A 181 5.56 -1.33 7.73
N ASN A 182 5.51 -2.01 8.88
CA ASN A 182 6.70 -2.65 9.46
C ASN A 182 7.24 -3.76 8.55
N GLN A 183 6.38 -4.61 8.00
CA GLN A 183 6.81 -5.65 7.06
C GLN A 183 7.37 -5.06 5.76
N ALA A 184 6.77 -4.00 5.24
CA ALA A 184 7.30 -3.33 4.06
C ALA A 184 8.71 -2.79 4.30
N GLN A 185 8.98 -2.20 5.46
CA GLN A 185 10.31 -1.72 5.86
C GLN A 185 11.34 -2.85 5.87
N GLN A 186 10.99 -4.01 6.43
CA GLN A 186 11.87 -5.18 6.44
C GLN A 186 12.17 -5.69 5.02
N LEU A 187 11.25 -5.49 4.07
CA LEU A 187 11.40 -5.90 2.68
C LEU A 187 12.17 -4.88 1.81
N GLU A 188 12.43 -3.66 2.28
CA GLU A 188 13.11 -2.63 1.47
C GLU A 188 14.53 -3.04 1.04
N GLY A 189 15.35 -3.52 1.97
CA GLY A 189 16.71 -3.99 1.71
C GLY A 189 16.74 -5.22 0.78
N PRO A 190 16.03 -6.30 1.13
CA PRO A 190 15.94 -7.49 0.28
C PRO A 190 15.48 -7.17 -1.15
N VAL A 191 14.46 -6.32 -1.34
CA VAL A 191 13.97 -5.95 -2.67
C VAL A 191 14.97 -5.09 -3.44
N SER A 192 15.58 -4.10 -2.80
CA SER A 192 16.52 -3.18 -3.46
C SER A 192 17.84 -3.83 -3.89
N THR A 193 18.24 -4.91 -3.22
CA THR A 193 19.48 -5.66 -3.54
C THR A 193 19.33 -6.64 -4.70
N LEU A 194 18.10 -7.01 -5.09
CA LEU A 194 17.85 -7.90 -6.22
C LEU A 194 18.07 -7.16 -7.54
N GLN A 195 19.00 -7.63 -8.37
CA GLN A 195 19.35 -6.98 -9.64
C GLN A 195 18.15 -6.76 -10.57
N GLN A 196 17.20 -7.70 -10.59
CA GLN A 196 15.99 -7.63 -11.42
C GLN A 196 15.06 -6.48 -11.00
N PHE A 197 15.10 -6.11 -9.71
CA PHE A 197 14.18 -5.13 -9.10
C PHE A 197 14.86 -3.85 -8.66
N ARG A 198 16.16 -3.70 -8.96
CA ARG A 198 16.94 -2.54 -8.57
C ARG A 198 16.23 -1.24 -8.94
N VAL A 199 15.97 -0.43 -7.93
CA VAL A 199 15.47 0.95 -8.04
C VAL A 199 16.60 1.85 -7.56
N ASP A 200 16.69 3.05 -8.12
CA ASP A 200 17.46 4.12 -7.50
C ASP A 200 16.95 4.31 -6.05
N PRO A 201 17.81 4.25 -5.01
CA PRO A 201 17.40 4.49 -3.63
C PRO A 201 16.58 5.78 -3.45
N ALA A 202 16.88 6.84 -4.23
CA ALA A 202 16.11 8.09 -4.17
C ALA A 202 14.66 7.93 -4.66
N GLY A 203 14.45 7.04 -5.64
CA GLY A 203 13.16 6.73 -6.23
C GLY A 203 12.35 5.68 -5.48
N GLN A 204 12.88 5.05 -4.44
CA GLN A 204 12.11 4.14 -3.60
C GLN A 204 11.18 4.95 -2.68
N ILE A 205 9.88 4.64 -2.75
CA ILE A 205 8.86 5.29 -1.92
C ILE A 205 8.77 4.53 -0.61
N GLN A 206 9.05 5.21 0.49
CA GLN A 206 9.09 4.60 1.81
C GLN A 206 7.85 5.04 2.58
N ILE A 207 7.19 4.12 3.26
CA ILE A 207 6.15 4.46 4.23
C ILE A 207 6.69 4.19 5.63
N ARG A 208 6.52 5.15 6.53
CA ARG A 208 6.99 5.10 7.92
C ARG A 208 5.81 5.35 8.85
N LEU A 209 5.79 4.65 9.97
CA LEU A 209 4.92 5.01 11.08
C LEU A 209 5.58 6.18 11.81
N ARG A 210 4.83 7.25 12.07
CA ARG A 210 5.33 8.33 12.92
C ARG A 210 5.35 7.82 14.37
N GLU A 211 6.47 7.94 15.06
CA GLU A 211 6.50 7.68 16.50
C GLU A 211 5.55 8.68 17.18
N LEU A 212 4.58 8.17 17.94
CA LEU A 212 3.84 9.00 18.86
C LEU A 212 4.84 9.50 19.88
N VAL A 213 5.22 10.77 19.76
CA VAL A 213 5.86 11.48 20.87
C VAL A 213 4.91 11.28 22.03
N SER A 214 5.31 10.46 23.02
CA SER A 214 4.69 10.42 24.33
C SER A 214 4.55 11.88 24.75
N THR A 215 3.34 12.42 24.69
CA THR A 215 3.05 13.67 25.35
C THR A 215 3.25 13.37 26.81
N GLY A 216 4.47 13.66 27.30
CA GLY A 216 4.81 13.62 28.69
C GLY A 216 3.77 14.46 29.41
N VAL A 217 2.84 13.77 30.07
CA VAL A 217 2.06 14.38 31.13
C VAL A 217 3.10 14.87 32.12
N PRO A 218 3.21 16.18 32.39
CA PRO A 218 4.03 16.63 33.50
C PRO A 218 3.44 15.94 34.72
N SER A 219 4.21 15.08 35.36
CA SER A 219 3.84 14.58 36.68
C SER A 219 3.67 15.80 37.57
N GLU A 220 2.44 16.17 37.89
CA GLU A 220 2.15 17.11 38.96
C GLU A 220 2.75 16.52 40.23
N ASP A 221 3.92 17.04 40.57
CA ASP A 221 4.65 16.74 41.78
C ASP A 221 3.85 17.33 42.95
N THR A 222 2.83 16.58 43.38
CA THR A 222 2.06 16.85 44.59
C THR A 222 2.84 16.36 45.80
N SER A 223 4.05 16.90 46.00
CA SER A 223 4.68 16.86 47.32
C SER A 223 4.14 17.99 48.17
N LYS A 224 2.94 17.74 48.72
CA LYS A 224 2.57 18.26 50.04
C LYS A 224 3.42 17.55 51.10
N LYS A 225 4.33 18.28 51.73
CA LYS A 225 4.76 18.10 53.12
C LYS A 225 4.77 19.52 53.70
N ALA A 226 3.80 19.90 54.55
CA ALA A 226 3.67 19.51 55.95
C ALA A 226 4.96 19.79 56.74
#